data_AF-A0AAV3I0J4-F1
#
_entry.id   AF-A0AAV3I0J4-F1
#
_cell.length_a   1.000
_cell.length_b   1.000
_cell.length_c   1.000
_cell.angle_alpha   90.00
_cell.angle_beta   90.00
_cell.angle_gamma   90.00
#
_symmetry.space_group_name_H-M   'P 1'
#
loop_
_entity.id
_entity.type
_entity.pdbx_description
1 polymer ?
#
loop_
_entity_poly.entity_id
_entity_poly.type
_entity_poly.pdbx_seq_one_letter_code
_entity_poly.pdbx_strand_id
1 'polypeptide(L)'
;MGDIVIQRGTLARESLALDALVLGEHSSRLAWLATVIPQFSKSGIVYTLTTRDAELVAEWLRKNGISAFAYYSGVTCEGAEDSNTAREYLEQALLANKIKVLVATTALGMGFDKPDLGFVIHYQMPGSIVGYY
;
A
#
# COMPACT_ATOMS: atom_id res chain seq x y z
N MET A 1 -14.89 -5.47 -41.88
CA MET A 1 -14.65 -4.63 -40.69
C MET A 1 -15.38 -5.30 -39.54
N GLY A 2 -14.68 -5.76 -38.51
CA GLY A 2 -15.29 -6.51 -37.41
C GLY A 2 -15.96 -5.56 -36.41
N ASP A 3 -17.20 -5.86 -36.04
CA ASP A 3 -17.95 -5.08 -35.06
C ASP A 3 -17.34 -5.24 -33.65
N ILE A 4 -17.08 -4.11 -32.99
CA ILE A 4 -16.61 -4.08 -31.61
C ILE A 4 -17.83 -4.13 -30.67
N VAL A 5 -17.91 -5.17 -29.85
CA VAL A 5 -18.91 -5.28 -28.79
C VAL A 5 -18.32 -4.76 -27.48
N ILE A 6 -18.94 -3.74 -26.91
CA ILE A 6 -18.53 -3.16 -25.62
C ILE A 6 -19.31 -3.82 -24.49
N GLN A 7 -18.60 -4.44 -23.55
CA GLN A 7 -19.18 -4.92 -22.28
C GLN A 7 -18.66 -4.05 -21.13
N ARG A 8 -19.56 -3.64 -20.23
CA ARG A 8 -19.24 -2.88 -19.01
C ARG A 8 -19.90 -3.54 -17.82
N GLY A 9 -19.10 -3.94 -16.83
CA GLY A 9 -19.58 -4.42 -15.53
C GLY A 9 -19.61 -3.30 -14.49
N THR A 10 -20.21 -3.59 -13.34
CA THR A 10 -20.13 -2.69 -12.17
C THR A 10 -18.73 -2.72 -11.55
N LEU A 11 -18.29 -1.58 -11.00
CA LEU A 11 -17.06 -1.45 -10.22
C LEU A 11 -17.28 -1.65 -8.72
N ALA A 12 -18.53 -1.78 -8.27
CA ALA A 12 -18.85 -1.94 -6.86
C ALA A 12 -18.37 -3.31 -6.34
N ARG A 13 -17.72 -3.29 -5.17
CA ARG A 13 -17.28 -4.49 -4.45
C ARG A 13 -17.93 -4.52 -3.07
N GLU A 14 -18.90 -5.41 -2.88
CA GLU A 14 -19.65 -5.52 -1.60
C GLU A 14 -18.75 -5.83 -0.40
N SER A 15 -17.60 -6.47 -0.64
CA SER A 15 -16.62 -6.80 0.40
C SER A 15 -15.70 -5.63 0.80
N LEU A 16 -15.80 -4.47 0.16
CA LEU A 16 -15.00 -3.29 0.50
C LEU A 16 -15.80 -2.29 1.34
N ALA A 17 -15.31 -2.02 2.54
CA ALA A 17 -15.73 -0.86 3.33
C ALA A 17 -14.82 0.33 3.01
N LEU A 18 -15.41 1.49 2.75
CA LEU A 18 -14.70 2.73 2.44
C LEU A 18 -14.93 3.73 3.57
N ASP A 19 -13.86 4.38 4.03
CA ASP A 19 -13.91 5.43 5.04
C ASP A 19 -12.92 6.55 4.66
N ALA A 20 -13.22 7.78 5.06
CA ALA A 20 -12.41 8.96 4.78
C ALA A 20 -12.29 9.84 6.02
N LEU A 21 -11.06 10.03 6.50
CA LEU A 21 -10.74 10.83 7.68
C LEU A 21 -9.92 12.05 7.29
N VAL A 22 -10.33 13.23 7.78
CA VAL A 22 -9.59 14.48 7.57
C VAL A 22 -8.59 14.66 8.71
N LEU A 23 -7.32 14.43 8.41
CA LEU A 23 -6.20 14.61 9.34
C LEU A 23 -5.22 15.61 8.73
N GLY A 24 -5.28 16.86 9.21
CA GLY A 24 -4.54 17.98 8.62
C GLY A 24 -3.02 17.83 8.70
N GLU A 25 -2.49 17.65 9.91
CA GLU A 25 -1.04 17.60 10.14
C GLU A 25 -0.42 16.25 9.78
N HIS A 26 0.81 16.28 9.28
CA HIS A 26 1.59 15.07 8.99
C HIS A 26 1.78 14.19 10.23
N SER A 27 2.07 14.81 11.37
CA SER A 27 2.23 14.14 12.66
C SER A 27 0.95 13.40 13.09
N SER A 28 -0.22 14.02 12.91
CA SER A 28 -1.51 13.41 13.22
C SER A 28 -1.76 12.15 12.39
N ARG A 29 -1.42 12.19 11.09
CA ARG A 29 -1.54 11.00 10.22
C ARG A 29 -0.58 9.89 10.64
N LEU A 30 0.67 10.22 10.95
CA LEU A 30 1.65 9.24 11.44
C LEU A 30 1.21 8.58 12.76
N ALA A 31 0.75 9.38 13.71
CA ALA A 31 0.24 8.89 15.00
C ALA A 31 -0.99 7.99 14.81
N TRP A 32 -1.90 8.38 13.93
CA TRP A 32 -3.08 7.59 13.59
C TRP A 32 -2.70 6.24 12.97
N LEU A 33 -1.78 6.22 12.00
CA LEU A 33 -1.31 4.96 11.39
C LEU A 33 -0.73 4.00 12.42
N ALA A 34 0.14 4.49 13.31
CA ALA A 34 0.74 3.67 14.36
C ALA A 34 -0.30 3.12 15.37
N THR A 35 -1.41 3.84 15.56
CA THR A 35 -2.49 3.44 16.47
C THR A 35 -3.44 2.42 15.84
N VAL A 36 -3.76 2.58 14.55
CA VAL A 36 -4.82 1.81 13.88
C VAL A 36 -4.30 0.55 13.21
N ILE A 37 -3.10 0.59 12.60
CA ILE A 37 -2.55 -0.57 11.88
C ILE A 37 -2.46 -1.85 12.73
N PRO A 38 -2.08 -1.79 14.03
CA PRO A 38 -2.05 -2.99 14.88
C PRO A 38 -3.42 -3.63 15.13
N GLN A 39 -4.51 -2.89 14.94
CA GLN A 39 -5.88 -3.37 15.20
C GLN A 39 -6.40 -4.28 14.09
N PHE A 40 -5.87 -4.16 12.87
CA PHE A 40 -6.18 -5.10 11.81
C PHE A 40 -5.51 -6.45 12.11
N SER A 41 -6.20 -7.57 11.89
CA SER A 41 -5.61 -8.90 12.06
C SER A 41 -4.73 -9.32 10.86
N LYS A 42 -4.98 -8.73 9.69
CA LYS A 42 -4.32 -9.04 8.41
C LYS A 42 -3.30 -7.96 8.01
N SER A 43 -2.44 -8.26 7.06
CA SER A 43 -1.45 -7.32 6.51
C SER A 43 -2.07 -6.45 5.42
N GLY A 44 -1.42 -5.32 5.11
CA GLY A 44 -2.01 -4.33 4.21
C GLY A 44 -0.99 -3.44 3.53
N ILE A 45 -1.51 -2.46 2.79
CA ILE A 45 -0.73 -1.48 2.03
C ILE A 45 -1.05 -0.07 2.54
N VAL A 46 -0.03 0.76 2.67
CA VAL A 46 -0.18 2.20 2.85
C VAL A 46 0.36 2.90 1.61
N TYR A 47 -0.50 3.52 0.81
CA TYR A 47 -0.09 4.30 -0.34
C TYR A 47 0.35 5.71 0.05
N THR A 48 1.44 6.15 -0.55
CA THR A 48 2.05 7.47 -0.40
C THR A 48 2.32 8.08 -1.78
N LEU A 49 2.32 9.40 -1.88
CA LEU A 49 2.54 10.09 -3.14
C LEU A 49 4.03 10.18 -3.54
N THR A 50 4.94 10.06 -2.59
CA THR A 50 6.38 10.24 -2.82
C THR A 50 7.20 9.11 -2.21
N THR A 51 8.36 8.80 -2.79
CA THR A 51 9.32 7.83 -2.23
C THR A 51 9.81 8.26 -0.85
N ARG A 52 10.01 9.56 -0.65
CA ARG A 52 10.37 10.15 0.63
C ARG A 52 9.33 9.85 1.72
N ASP A 53 8.05 10.00 1.40
CA ASP A 53 6.98 9.68 2.34
C ASP A 53 6.90 8.17 2.60
N ALA A 54 7.11 7.34 1.57
CA ALA A 54 7.15 5.89 1.73
C ALA A 54 8.21 5.46 2.76
N GLU A 55 9.42 6.01 2.66
CA GLU A 55 10.51 5.75 3.59
C GLU A 55 10.21 6.27 4.99
N LEU A 56 9.76 7.52 5.10
CA LEU A 56 9.46 8.18 6.38
C LEU A 56 8.36 7.43 7.15
N VAL A 57 7.27 7.08 6.47
CA VAL A 57 6.15 6.37 7.08
C VAL A 57 6.58 4.95 7.47
N ALA A 58 7.33 4.25 6.61
CA ALA A 58 7.82 2.91 6.95
C ALA A 58 8.76 2.94 8.16
N GLU A 59 9.68 3.90 8.23
CA GLU A 59 10.57 4.09 9.38
C GLU A 59 9.79 4.41 10.66
N TRP A 60 8.83 5.34 10.57
CA TRP A 60 7.96 5.69 11.70
C TRP A 60 7.21 4.46 12.25
N LEU A 61 6.62 3.65 11.37
CA LEU A 61 5.92 2.43 11.76
C LEU A 61 6.87 1.41 12.42
N ARG A 62 8.08 1.21 11.87
CA ARG A 62 9.09 0.34 12.49
C ARG A 62 9.51 0.81 13.88
N LYS A 63 9.70 2.13 14.08
CA LYS A 63 9.98 2.70 15.41
C LYS A 63 8.86 2.45 16.42
N ASN A 64 7.62 2.24 15.95
CA ASN A 64 6.46 1.88 16.76
C ASN A 64 6.22 0.35 16.81
N GLY A 65 7.21 -0.48 16.45
CA GLY A 65 7.13 -1.94 16.56
C GLY A 65 6.30 -2.63 15.46
N ILE A 66 5.94 -1.91 14.40
CA ILE A 66 5.17 -2.44 13.28
C ILE A 66 6.12 -2.84 12.15
N SER A 67 6.06 -4.10 11.72
CA SER A 67 6.89 -4.60 10.61
C SER A 67 6.46 -3.98 9.27
N ALA A 68 7.05 -2.84 8.94
CA ALA A 68 6.73 -2.04 7.76
C ALA A 68 7.97 -1.74 6.91
N PHE A 69 7.83 -1.83 5.58
CA PHE A 69 8.90 -1.55 4.62
C PHE A 69 8.41 -0.63 3.51
N ALA A 70 9.30 0.24 3.02
CA ALA A 70 8.99 1.09 1.88
C ALA A 70 9.03 0.26 0.59
N TYR A 71 8.20 0.64 -0.39
CA TYR A 71 8.16 0.02 -1.70
C TYR A 71 8.01 1.08 -2.80
N TYR A 72 8.94 1.12 -3.74
CA TYR A 72 8.92 2.00 -4.90
C TYR A 72 9.86 1.44 -5.98
N SER A 73 9.81 1.97 -7.21
CA SER A 73 10.51 1.39 -8.37
C SER A 73 12.03 1.21 -8.19
N GLY A 74 12.66 2.09 -7.42
CA GLY A 74 14.10 2.06 -7.11
C GLY A 74 14.45 1.56 -5.70
N VAL A 75 13.55 0.83 -5.04
CA VAL A 75 13.80 0.33 -3.67
C VAL A 75 14.99 -0.65 -3.68
N THR A 76 15.75 -0.65 -2.60
CA THR A 76 16.81 -1.63 -2.34
C THR A 76 16.60 -2.26 -0.96
N CYS A 77 17.02 -3.50 -0.80
CA CYS A 77 17.06 -4.16 0.51
C CYS A 77 18.30 -5.03 0.62
N GLU A 78 18.70 -5.34 1.84
CA GLU A 78 19.86 -6.18 2.11
C GLU A 78 19.71 -7.55 1.43
N GLY A 79 20.73 -7.98 0.70
CA GLY A 79 20.73 -9.25 -0.03
C GLY A 79 20.04 -9.24 -1.39
N ALA A 80 19.45 -8.13 -1.82
CA ALA A 80 18.96 -7.96 -3.19
C ALA A 80 20.07 -7.41 -4.11
N GLU A 81 20.18 -7.96 -5.31
CA GLU A 81 21.17 -7.54 -6.31
C GLU A 81 20.79 -6.23 -6.99
N ASP A 82 19.48 -5.99 -7.14
CA ASP A 82 18.91 -4.84 -7.80
C ASP A 82 17.51 -4.48 -7.25
N SER A 83 16.90 -3.44 -7.80
CA SER A 83 15.55 -3.03 -7.37
C SER A 83 14.44 -3.98 -7.79
N ASN A 84 14.65 -4.86 -8.77
CA ASN A 84 13.61 -5.83 -9.17
C ASN A 84 13.53 -6.95 -8.14
N THR A 85 14.68 -7.55 -7.84
CA THR A 85 14.83 -8.58 -6.81
C THR A 85 14.41 -8.08 -5.42
N ALA A 86 14.70 -6.81 -5.09
CA ALA A 86 14.21 -6.19 -3.86
C ALA A 86 12.68 -6.10 -3.81
N ARG A 87 12.04 -5.66 -4.91
CA ARG A 87 10.57 -5.57 -5.00
C ARG A 87 9.92 -6.95 -4.90
N GLU A 88 10.43 -7.94 -5.63
CA GLU A 88 9.95 -9.31 -5.56
C GLU A 88 10.04 -9.88 -4.15
N TYR A 89 11.17 -9.67 -3.46
CA TYR A 89 11.33 -10.10 -2.08
C TYR A 89 10.28 -9.48 -1.15
N LEU A 90 10.05 -8.16 -1.25
CA LEU A 90 9.09 -7.43 -0.44
C LEU A 90 7.64 -7.86 -0.71
N GLU A 91 7.29 -8.06 -1.99
CA GLU A 91 5.99 -8.59 -2.41
C GLU A 91 5.75 -9.98 -1.81
N GLN A 92 6.73 -10.88 -1.91
CA GLN A 92 6.63 -12.22 -1.32
C GLN A 92 6.54 -12.17 0.20
N ALA A 93 7.25 -11.25 0.85
CA ALA A 93 7.16 -11.06 2.30
C ALA A 93 5.75 -10.61 2.72
N LEU A 94 5.11 -9.69 1.97
CA LEU A 94 3.74 -9.26 2.24
C LEU A 94 2.75 -10.40 1.95
N LEU A 95 2.90 -11.08 0.81
CA LEU A 95 2.07 -12.20 0.39
C LEU A 95 2.06 -13.29 1.48
N ALA A 96 3.23 -13.65 1.98
CA ALA A 96 3.43 -14.65 3.04
C ALA A 96 3.13 -14.14 4.46
N ASN A 97 2.59 -12.92 4.64
CA ASN A 97 2.30 -12.31 5.94
C ASN A 97 3.54 -12.20 6.87
N LYS A 98 4.75 -12.19 6.31
CA LYS A 98 6.01 -11.99 7.07
C LYS A 98 6.19 -10.54 7.51
N ILE A 99 5.58 -9.62 6.78
CA ILE A 99 5.54 -8.19 7.12
C ILE A 99 4.09 -7.74 7.27
N LYS A 100 3.87 -6.74 8.14
CA LYS A 100 2.55 -6.20 8.42
C LYS A 100 2.10 -5.23 7.34
N VAL A 101 3.03 -4.45 6.79
CA VAL A 101 2.72 -3.34 5.88
C VAL A 101 3.79 -3.18 4.81
N LEU A 102 3.38 -3.00 3.56
CA LEU A 102 4.17 -2.26 2.58
C LEU A 102 3.68 -0.84 2.48
N VAL A 103 4.61 0.11 2.63
CA VAL A 103 4.34 1.53 2.42
C VAL A 103 4.81 1.87 1.02
N ALA A 104 3.86 1.99 0.10
CA ALA A 104 4.14 1.98 -1.33
C ALA A 104 3.85 3.32 -2.00
N THR A 105 4.56 3.59 -3.08
CA THR A 105 4.07 4.49 -4.14
C THR A 105 3.16 3.70 -5.09
N THR A 106 2.68 4.31 -6.17
CA THR A 106 1.92 3.64 -7.24
C THR A 106 2.69 2.51 -7.94
N ALA A 107 3.98 2.33 -7.64
CA ALA A 107 4.79 1.21 -8.12
C ALA A 107 4.29 -0.16 -7.64
N LEU A 108 3.67 -0.26 -6.45
CA LEU A 108 3.07 -1.52 -5.98
C LEU A 108 1.66 -1.62 -6.54
N GLY A 109 1.56 -1.94 -7.83
CA GLY A 109 0.29 -1.91 -8.56
C GLY A 109 0.08 -3.17 -9.38
N MET A 110 -0.19 -2.97 -10.67
CA MET A 110 -0.59 -3.99 -11.65
C MET A 110 0.04 -5.38 -11.40
N GLY A 111 -0.79 -6.34 -10.97
CA GLY A 111 -0.42 -7.75 -10.85
C GLY A 111 -0.15 -8.27 -9.43
N PHE A 112 -0.04 -7.40 -8.41
CA PHE A 112 0.03 -7.88 -7.03
C PHE A 112 -1.37 -8.29 -6.53
N ASP A 113 -1.61 -9.59 -6.41
CA ASP A 113 -2.86 -10.15 -5.92
C ASP A 113 -2.63 -10.92 -4.61
N LYS A 114 -3.07 -10.32 -3.50
CA LYS A 114 -3.08 -10.95 -2.19
C LYS A 114 -4.54 -11.16 -1.75
N PRO A 115 -5.02 -12.42 -1.65
CA PRO A 115 -6.44 -12.70 -1.43
C PRO A 115 -6.93 -12.30 -0.04
N ASP A 116 -6.04 -12.20 0.96
CA ASP A 116 -6.37 -11.83 2.34
C ASP A 116 -5.82 -10.47 2.77
N LEU A 117 -5.71 -9.53 1.82
CA LEU A 117 -5.32 -8.15 2.11
C LEU A 117 -6.33 -7.50 3.07
N GLY A 118 -5.85 -7.09 4.24
CA GLY A 118 -6.70 -6.61 5.34
C GLY A 118 -7.11 -5.16 5.26
N PHE A 119 -6.25 -4.33 4.66
CA PHE A 119 -6.49 -2.90 4.53
C PHE A 119 -5.64 -2.30 3.41
N VAL A 120 -6.18 -1.22 2.84
CA VAL A 120 -5.46 -0.28 1.99
C VAL A 120 -5.72 1.11 2.55
N ILE A 121 -4.66 1.84 2.87
CA ILE A 121 -4.75 3.19 3.43
C ILE A 121 -4.02 4.15 2.52
N HIS A 122 -4.69 5.22 2.10
CA HIS A 122 -4.03 6.32 1.40
C HIS A 122 -3.56 7.37 2.42
N TYR A 123 -2.24 7.52 2.57
CA TYR A 123 -1.65 8.48 3.51
C TYR A 123 -1.90 9.94 3.08
N GLN A 124 -2.03 10.18 1.78
CA GLN A 124 -2.49 11.44 1.21
C GLN A 124 -3.63 11.18 0.22
N MET A 125 -4.47 12.18 -0.01
CA MET A 125 -5.53 12.10 -1.02
C MET A 125 -4.93 11.81 -2.40
N PRO A 126 -5.40 10.77 -3.11
CA PRO A 126 -4.98 10.49 -4.47
C PRO A 126 -5.30 11.64 -5.42
N GLY A 127 -4.50 11.80 -6.49
CA GLY A 127 -4.69 12.88 -7.47
C GLY A 127 -5.95 12.73 -8.34
N SER A 128 -6.58 11.56 -8.35
CA SER A 128 -7.84 11.30 -9.06
C SER A 128 -8.59 10.11 -8.48
N ILE A 129 -9.87 9.98 -8.80
CA ILE A 129 -10.67 8.81 -8.41
C ILE A 129 -10.19 7.51 -9.07
N VAL A 130 -9.62 7.60 -10.27
CA VAL A 130 -9.01 6.46 -10.98
C VAL A 130 -7.72 6.02 -10.29
N GLY A 131 -6.97 6.94 -9.68
CA GLY A 131 -5.81 6.58 -8.86
C GLY A 131 -6.16 6.06 -7.47
N TYR A 132 -7.41 6.22 -7.04
CA TYR A 132 -7.94 5.64 -5.80
C TYR A 132 -8.49 4.23 -6.02
N TYR A 133 -9.18 4.02 -7.15
CA TYR A 133 -9.80 2.76 -7.52
C TYR A 133 -8.78 1.74 -8.04
#